data_AF-A0A840E7F1-F1
#
_entry.id   AF-A0A840E7F1-F1
#
_cell.length_a   1.000
_cell.length_b   1.000
_cell.length_c   1.000
_cell.angle_alpha   90.00
_cell.angle_beta   90.00
_cell.angle_gamma   90.00
#
_symmetry.space_group_name_H-M   'P 1'
#
loop_
_entity.id
_entity.type
_entity.pdbx_description
1 polymer ?
#
loop_
_entity_poly.entity_id
_entity_poly.type
_entity_poly.pdbx_seq_one_letter_code
_entity_poly.pdbx_strand_id
1 'polypeptide(L)'
;MLKNKRAATAVFELAWWAFALVLAALVLLPIYDSIPEFPFFVPNFIYVVVAVTLTRYLFLLRVSWLRDHLIVQAGLALALIPLIFYMIQAFNGFIIFFDERGPDVLVKSLDPAVGETMDRYMHAEFRFFGIWAIMAAVVTPFRLTYNAWKRYRAGVRK
;
A
#
# COMPACT_ATOMS: atom_id res chain seq x y z
N MET A 1 -31.81 -4.62 14.74
CA MET A 1 -31.10 -5.10 13.52
C MET A 1 -29.99 -4.17 12.99
N LEU A 2 -30.11 -2.84 13.04
CA LEU A 2 -29.08 -1.91 12.50
C LEU A 2 -27.75 -1.88 13.29
N LYS A 3 -27.77 -2.15 14.62
CA LYS A 3 -26.59 -2.14 15.49
C LYS A 3 -25.57 -3.25 15.13
N ASN A 4 -26.05 -4.44 14.77
CA ASN A 4 -25.20 -5.56 14.34
C ASN A 4 -24.48 -5.30 13.02
N LYS A 5 -25.12 -4.60 12.06
CA LYS A 5 -24.47 -4.30 10.76
C LYS A 5 -23.30 -3.34 10.92
N ARG A 6 -23.44 -2.28 11.71
CA ARG A 6 -22.35 -1.33 11.98
C ARG A 6 -21.20 -1.98 12.75
N ALA A 7 -21.50 -2.79 13.76
CA ALA A 7 -20.48 -3.52 14.52
C ALA A 7 -19.72 -4.52 13.62
N ALA A 8 -20.42 -5.27 12.76
CA ALA A 8 -19.80 -6.19 11.82
C ALA A 8 -18.90 -5.47 10.80
N THR A 9 -19.33 -4.31 10.27
CA THR A 9 -18.47 -3.49 9.39
C THR A 9 -17.24 -2.98 10.13
N ALA A 10 -17.38 -2.52 11.38
CA ALA A 10 -16.23 -2.05 12.16
C ALA A 10 -15.22 -3.16 12.45
N VAL A 11 -15.67 -4.36 12.83
CA VAL A 11 -14.80 -5.53 13.05
C VAL A 11 -14.09 -5.91 11.76
N PHE A 12 -14.80 -5.94 10.62
CA PHE A 12 -14.18 -6.22 9.33
C PHE A 12 -13.10 -5.20 8.97
N GLU A 13 -13.37 -3.92 9.21
CA GLU A 13 -12.41 -2.84 8.92
C GLU A 13 -11.17 -2.94 9.80
N LEU A 14 -11.34 -3.15 11.11
CA LEU A 14 -10.22 -3.34 12.05
C LEU A 14 -9.41 -4.59 11.73
N ALA A 15 -10.08 -5.71 11.44
CA ALA A 15 -9.42 -6.95 11.07
C ALA A 15 -8.61 -6.79 9.78
N TRP A 16 -9.11 -6.01 8.82
CA TRP A 16 -8.40 -5.73 7.58
C TRP A 16 -7.17 -4.85 7.78
N TRP A 17 -7.28 -3.80 8.59
CA TRP A 17 -6.13 -2.97 8.94
C TRP A 17 -5.08 -3.77 9.71
N ALA A 18 -5.49 -4.59 10.66
CA ALA A 18 -4.58 -5.50 11.36
C ALA A 18 -3.89 -6.46 10.39
N PHE A 19 -4.62 -7.07 9.47
CA PHE A 19 -4.06 -7.92 8.43
C PHE A 19 -3.03 -7.19 7.57
N ALA A 20 -3.34 -5.98 7.10
CA ALA A 20 -2.41 -5.20 6.28
C ALA A 20 -1.11 -4.85 7.03
N LEU A 21 -1.21 -4.46 8.30
CA LEU A 21 -0.06 -4.14 9.14
C LEU A 21 0.80 -5.38 9.45
N VAL A 22 0.16 -6.50 9.79
CA VAL A 22 0.84 -7.78 10.04
C VAL A 22 1.52 -8.27 8.77
N LEU A 23 0.85 -8.19 7.61
CA LEU A 23 1.45 -8.58 6.34
C LEU A 23 2.66 -7.70 6.01
N ALA A 24 2.56 -6.38 6.19
CA ALA A 24 3.69 -5.47 6.00
C ALA A 24 4.86 -5.84 6.92
N ALA A 25 4.60 -6.11 8.21
CA ALA A 25 5.65 -6.54 9.12
C ALA A 25 6.30 -7.87 8.67
N LEU A 26 5.49 -8.86 8.28
CA LEU A 26 5.99 -10.16 7.83
C LEU A 26 6.82 -10.09 6.55
N VAL A 27 6.42 -9.23 5.61
CA VAL A 27 7.16 -9.02 4.35
C VAL A 27 8.47 -8.29 4.60
N LEU A 28 8.51 -7.34 5.53
CA LEU A 28 9.73 -6.59 5.84
C LEU A 28 10.69 -7.35 6.77
N LEU A 29 10.19 -8.32 7.55
CA LEU A 29 10.97 -9.01 8.57
C LEU A 29 12.27 -9.66 8.05
N PRO A 30 12.28 -10.39 6.91
CA PRO A 30 13.52 -10.97 6.39
C PRO A 30 14.58 -9.91 6.04
N ILE A 31 14.15 -8.74 5.55
CA ILE A 31 15.03 -7.62 5.21
C ILE A 31 15.56 -6.97 6.49
N TYR A 32 14.72 -6.80 7.51
CA TYR A 32 15.13 -6.21 8.78
C TYR A 32 16.18 -7.05 9.51
N ASP A 33 15.97 -8.36 9.57
CA ASP A 33 16.88 -9.27 10.29
C ASP A 33 18.21 -9.47 9.55
N SER A 34 18.18 -9.45 8.20
CA SER A 34 19.37 -9.74 7.38
C SER A 34 20.13 -8.48 6.94
N ILE A 35 19.43 -7.35 6.76
CA ILE A 35 19.95 -6.11 6.17
C ILE A 35 19.46 -4.91 7.01
N PRO A 36 19.94 -4.74 8.26
CA PRO A 36 19.46 -3.67 9.14
C PRO A 36 19.80 -2.26 8.62
N GLU A 37 20.78 -2.13 7.73
CA GLU A 37 21.19 -0.84 7.12
C GLU A 37 20.30 -0.41 5.94
N PHE A 38 19.25 -1.17 5.61
CA PHE A 38 18.37 -0.87 4.49
C PHE A 38 17.64 0.48 4.67
N PRO A 39 17.88 1.49 3.83
CA PRO A 39 17.36 2.84 4.10
C PRO A 39 15.88 3.01 3.69
N PHE A 40 15.28 2.06 2.97
CA PHE A 40 13.94 2.18 2.41
C PHE A 40 12.85 1.40 3.18
N PHE A 41 13.07 1.05 4.45
CA PHE A 41 12.04 0.39 5.28
C PHE A 41 10.72 1.15 5.31
N VAL A 42 10.76 2.47 5.50
CA VAL A 42 9.54 3.28 5.61
C VAL A 42 8.75 3.31 4.29
N PRO A 43 9.36 3.65 3.13
CA PRO A 43 8.68 3.52 1.85
C PRO A 43 8.12 2.11 1.60
N ASN A 44 8.89 1.08 1.94
CA ASN A 44 8.49 -0.30 1.69
C ASN A 44 7.25 -0.70 2.50
N PHE A 45 7.25 -0.36 3.79
CA PHE A 45 6.10 -0.55 4.66
C PHE A 45 4.85 0.18 4.12
N ILE A 46 5.03 1.43 3.67
CA ILE A 46 3.95 2.22 3.07
C ILE A 46 3.41 1.52 1.81
N TYR A 47 4.28 0.99 0.94
CA TYR A 47 3.84 0.27 -0.24
C TYR A 47 2.97 -0.93 0.08
N VAL A 48 3.39 -1.81 1.02
CA VAL A 48 2.60 -2.98 1.37
C VAL A 48 1.22 -2.57 1.93
N VAL A 49 1.19 -1.64 2.87
CA VAL A 49 -0.06 -1.17 3.49
C VAL A 49 -0.98 -0.52 2.47
N VAL A 50 -0.45 0.33 1.59
CA VAL A 50 -1.21 1.03 0.54
C VAL A 50 -1.73 0.05 -0.50
N ALA A 51 -0.88 -0.87 -0.99
CA ALA A 51 -1.26 -1.89 -1.96
C ALA A 51 -2.47 -2.70 -1.46
N VAL A 52 -2.39 -3.23 -0.24
CA VAL A 52 -3.44 -4.05 0.36
C VAL A 52 -4.71 -3.22 0.62
N THR A 53 -4.56 -2.04 1.20
CA THR A 53 -5.70 -1.21 1.62
C THR A 53 -6.45 -0.61 0.44
N LEU A 54 -5.74 -0.10 -0.57
CA LEU A 54 -6.37 0.48 -1.75
C LEU A 54 -6.96 -0.59 -2.66
N THR A 55 -6.31 -1.75 -2.79
CA THR A 55 -6.90 -2.90 -3.51
C THR A 55 -8.25 -3.29 -2.91
N ARG A 56 -8.36 -3.33 -1.58
CA ARG A 56 -9.66 -3.53 -0.94
C ARG A 56 -10.67 -2.48 -1.37
N TYR A 57 -10.31 -1.19 -1.36
CA TYR A 57 -11.24 -0.15 -1.80
C TYR A 57 -11.59 -0.27 -3.28
N LEU A 58 -10.70 -0.75 -4.15
CA LEU A 58 -11.01 -0.96 -5.57
C LEU A 58 -12.12 -2.01 -5.76
N PHE A 59 -11.97 -3.18 -5.12
CA PHE A 59 -12.85 -4.32 -5.32
C PHE A 59 -14.05 -4.35 -4.36
N LEU A 60 -13.82 -4.04 -3.09
CA LEU A 60 -14.77 -4.19 -1.98
C LEU A 60 -15.37 -2.87 -1.50
N LEU A 61 -15.32 -1.79 -2.29
CA LEU A 61 -15.96 -0.51 -1.95
C LEU A 61 -17.43 -0.68 -1.54
N ARG A 62 -18.14 -1.61 -2.18
CA ARG A 62 -19.59 -1.83 -1.96
C ARG A 62 -19.94 -2.29 -0.55
N VAL A 63 -19.00 -2.91 0.17
CA VAL A 63 -19.19 -3.44 1.53
C VAL A 63 -18.40 -2.65 2.58
N SER A 64 -17.53 -1.74 2.15
CA SER A 64 -16.78 -0.86 3.06
C SER A 64 -17.64 0.31 3.56
N TRP A 65 -17.31 0.81 4.75
CA TRP A 65 -17.92 2.03 5.32
C TRP A 65 -17.72 3.24 4.40
N LEU A 66 -16.61 3.29 3.65
CA LEU A 66 -16.25 4.41 2.78
C LEU A 66 -17.32 4.68 1.71
N ARG A 67 -18.05 3.64 1.28
CA ARG A 67 -19.06 3.69 0.23
C ARG A 67 -20.00 4.87 0.36
N ASP A 68 -20.53 5.06 1.57
CA ASP A 68 -21.63 5.98 1.92
C ASP A 68 -21.14 7.37 2.36
N HIS A 69 -19.83 7.61 2.36
CA HIS A 69 -19.23 8.87 2.83
C HIS A 69 -18.54 9.61 1.68
N LEU A 70 -19.32 10.35 0.88
CA LEU A 70 -18.81 11.03 -0.32
C LEU A 70 -17.74 12.09 -0.03
N ILE A 71 -17.87 12.82 1.08
CA ILE A 71 -16.87 13.82 1.51
C ILE A 71 -15.54 13.13 1.83
N VAL A 72 -15.58 11.99 2.52
CA VAL A 72 -14.38 11.20 2.85
C VAL A 72 -13.76 10.62 1.58
N GLN A 73 -14.57 10.19 0.61
CA GLN A 73 -14.05 9.74 -0.69
C GLN A 73 -13.33 10.87 -1.45
N ALA A 74 -13.88 12.08 -1.45
CA ALA A 74 -13.24 13.24 -2.06
C ALA A 74 -11.93 13.60 -1.35
N GLY A 75 -11.94 13.63 -0.01
CA GLY A 75 -10.74 13.86 0.79
C GLY A 75 -9.65 12.80 0.54
N LEU A 76 -10.03 11.51 0.47
CA LEU A 76 -9.11 10.43 0.13
C LEU A 76 -8.55 10.58 -1.29
N ALA A 77 -9.39 10.87 -2.28
CA ALA A 77 -8.95 11.07 -3.66
C ALA A 77 -7.92 12.21 -3.78
N LEU A 78 -8.11 13.30 -3.04
CA LEU A 78 -7.15 14.41 -2.98
C LEU A 78 -5.86 14.00 -2.23
N ALA A 79 -5.98 13.29 -1.10
CA ALA A 79 -4.83 12.82 -0.32
C ALA A 79 -3.96 11.79 -1.07
N LEU A 80 -4.54 11.06 -2.03
CA LEU A 80 -3.78 10.14 -2.88
C LEU A 80 -2.80 10.86 -3.80
N ILE A 81 -3.04 12.13 -4.18
CA ILE A 81 -2.12 12.89 -5.04
C ILE A 81 -0.72 13.02 -4.39
N PRO A 82 -0.56 13.67 -3.22
CA PRO A 82 0.76 13.77 -2.59
C PRO A 82 1.36 12.40 -2.23
N LEU A 83 0.51 11.41 -1.88
CA LEU A 83 0.98 10.06 -1.60
C LEU A 83 1.62 9.41 -2.85
N ILE A 84 1.01 9.55 -4.03
CA ILE A 84 1.56 9.04 -5.29
C ILE A 84 2.91 9.70 -5.58
N PHE A 85 3.02 11.02 -5.43
CA PHE A 85 4.30 11.73 -5.62
C PHE A 85 5.39 11.20 -4.69
N TYR A 86 5.08 11.09 -3.40
CA TYR A 86 6.02 10.51 -2.41
C TYR A 86 6.44 9.10 -2.80
N MET A 87 5.48 8.24 -3.16
CA MET A 87 5.72 6.85 -3.56
C MET A 87 6.59 6.76 -4.82
N ILE A 88 6.35 7.58 -5.84
CA ILE A 88 7.17 7.60 -7.05
C ILE A 88 8.59 8.09 -6.71
N GLN A 89 8.72 9.13 -5.89
CA GLN A 89 10.03 9.65 -5.49
C GLN A 89 10.84 8.61 -4.72
N ALA A 90 10.22 7.92 -3.75
CA ALA A 90 10.90 6.87 -2.99
C ALA A 90 11.29 5.68 -3.88
N PHE A 91 10.47 5.33 -4.88
CA PHE A 91 10.77 4.27 -5.83
C PHE A 91 11.99 4.59 -6.68
N ASN A 92 12.05 5.83 -7.19
CA ASN A 92 13.21 6.30 -7.95
C ASN A 92 14.46 6.41 -7.06
N GLY A 93 14.30 6.86 -5.81
CA GLY A 93 15.39 6.91 -4.84
C GLY A 93 16.00 5.54 -4.57
N PHE A 94 15.18 4.49 -4.50
CA PHE A 94 15.65 3.11 -4.41
C PHE A 94 16.48 2.71 -5.62
N ILE A 95 16.03 2.99 -6.84
CA ILE A 95 16.79 2.67 -8.07
C ILE A 95 18.14 3.39 -8.05
N ILE A 96 18.12 4.72 -7.83
CA ILE A 96 19.34 5.56 -7.82
C ILE A 96 20.35 5.06 -6.79
N PHE A 97 19.90 4.66 -5.60
CA PHE A 97 20.78 4.17 -4.54
C PHE A 97 21.63 2.97 -4.97
N PHE A 98 21.02 1.98 -5.64
CA PHE A 98 21.74 0.81 -6.13
C PHE A 98 22.54 1.09 -7.40
N ASP A 99 22.07 2.00 -8.25
CA ASP A 99 22.81 2.43 -9.43
C ASP A 99 24.12 3.16 -9.04
N GLU A 100 24.10 3.99 -7.98
CA GLU A 100 25.26 4.75 -7.52
C GLU A 100 26.24 3.92 -6.68
N ARG A 101 25.74 3.02 -5.84
CA ARG A 101 26.57 2.27 -4.87
C ARG A 101 26.90 0.84 -5.29
N GLY A 102 26.27 0.37 -6.36
CA GLY A 102 26.36 -1.00 -6.86
C GLY A 102 25.33 -1.93 -6.19
N PRO A 103 24.95 -3.03 -6.86
CA PRO A 103 23.88 -3.93 -6.42
C PRO A 103 24.19 -4.58 -5.06
N ASP A 104 25.43 -5.02 -4.86
CA ASP A 104 25.75 -5.84 -3.68
C ASP A 104 25.97 -5.03 -2.39
N VAL A 105 25.91 -3.69 -2.43
CA VAL A 105 26.35 -2.80 -1.34
C VAL A 105 25.78 -3.17 0.03
N LEU A 106 24.53 -3.62 0.09
CA LEU A 106 23.85 -3.95 1.34
C LEU A 106 24.02 -5.43 1.77
N VAL A 107 24.45 -6.30 0.87
CA VAL A 107 24.54 -7.75 1.10
C VAL A 107 25.98 -8.26 1.21
N LYS A 108 26.99 -7.42 1.00
CA LYS A 108 28.42 -7.82 1.04
C LYS A 108 28.86 -8.45 2.36
N SER A 109 28.21 -8.11 3.46
CA SER A 109 28.52 -8.64 4.80
C SER A 109 27.93 -10.02 5.06
N LEU A 110 27.01 -10.50 4.20
CA LEU A 110 26.36 -11.79 4.32
C LEU A 110 27.17 -12.88 3.61
N ASP A 111 26.91 -14.14 3.99
CA ASP A 111 27.40 -15.28 3.22
C ASP A 111 26.95 -15.17 1.75
N PRO A 112 27.79 -15.48 0.74
CA PRO A 112 27.46 -15.25 -0.66
C PRO A 112 26.12 -15.84 -1.12
N ALA A 113 25.76 -17.04 -0.65
CA ALA A 113 24.51 -17.69 -1.04
C ALA A 113 23.28 -17.00 -0.41
N VAL A 114 23.43 -16.55 0.84
CA VAL A 114 22.38 -15.81 1.55
C VAL A 114 22.25 -14.40 0.98
N GLY A 115 23.37 -13.74 0.70
CA GLY A 115 23.44 -12.40 0.11
C GLY A 115 22.72 -12.32 -1.23
N GLU A 116 22.98 -13.26 -2.15
CA GLU A 116 22.29 -13.30 -3.45
C GLU A 116 20.77 -13.50 -3.29
N THR A 117 20.36 -14.38 -2.37
CA THR A 117 18.95 -14.65 -2.10
C THR A 117 18.25 -13.41 -1.54
N MET A 118 18.89 -12.74 -0.58
CA MET A 118 18.35 -11.54 0.07
C MET A 118 18.32 -10.34 -0.87
N ASP A 119 19.33 -10.17 -1.71
CA ASP A 119 19.35 -9.12 -2.74
C ASP A 119 18.16 -9.27 -3.70
N ARG A 120 17.98 -10.48 -4.23
CA ARG A 120 16.86 -10.79 -5.13
C ARG A 120 15.52 -10.59 -4.44
N TYR A 121 15.39 -11.04 -3.20
CA TYR A 121 14.17 -10.87 -2.40
C TYR A 121 13.84 -9.39 -2.22
N MET A 122 14.79 -8.59 -1.72
CA MET A 122 14.64 -7.16 -1.47
C MET A 122 14.23 -6.41 -2.74
N HIS A 123 14.92 -6.65 -3.86
CA HIS A 123 14.58 -6.02 -5.13
C HIS A 123 13.20 -6.44 -5.66
N ALA A 124 12.88 -7.73 -5.59
CA ALA A 124 11.59 -8.24 -6.07
C ALA A 124 10.43 -7.71 -5.24
N GLU A 125 10.55 -7.78 -3.92
CA GLU A 125 9.53 -7.38 -2.95
C GLU A 125 9.25 -5.89 -3.05
N PHE A 126 10.28 -5.04 -2.95
CA PHE A 126 10.14 -3.58 -3.00
C PHE A 126 9.52 -3.12 -4.32
N ARG A 127 9.97 -3.70 -5.45
CA ARG A 127 9.44 -3.35 -6.77
C ARG A 127 8.00 -3.83 -6.96
N PHE A 128 7.70 -5.04 -6.52
CA PHE A 128 6.36 -5.62 -6.62
C PHE A 128 5.34 -4.81 -5.85
N PHE A 129 5.57 -4.58 -4.56
CA PHE A 129 4.65 -3.79 -3.73
C PHE A 129 4.66 -2.31 -4.13
N GLY A 130 5.79 -1.75 -4.53
CA GLY A 130 5.88 -0.38 -5.02
C GLY A 130 4.99 -0.13 -6.24
N ILE A 131 5.12 -0.96 -7.28
CA ILE A 131 4.30 -0.85 -8.50
C ILE A 131 2.84 -1.09 -8.18
N TRP A 132 2.53 -2.13 -7.37
CA TRP A 132 1.16 -2.43 -6.99
C TRP A 132 0.51 -1.26 -6.23
N ALA A 133 1.19 -0.70 -5.23
CA ALA A 133 0.70 0.42 -4.44
C ALA A 133 0.46 1.66 -5.31
N ILE A 134 1.42 2.02 -6.16
CA ILE A 134 1.31 3.17 -7.08
C ILE A 134 0.13 2.98 -8.02
N MET A 135 0.00 1.82 -8.66
CA MET A 135 -1.12 1.54 -9.56
C MET A 135 -2.47 1.57 -8.83
N ALA A 136 -2.55 0.96 -7.65
CA ALA A 136 -3.78 1.00 -6.85
C ALA A 136 -4.14 2.44 -6.45
N ALA A 137 -3.14 3.27 -6.09
CA ALA A 137 -3.33 4.67 -5.76
C ALA A 137 -3.78 5.52 -6.94
N VAL A 138 -3.24 5.29 -8.13
CA VAL A 138 -3.65 5.99 -9.35
C VAL A 138 -5.08 5.62 -9.75
N VAL A 139 -5.46 4.34 -9.63
CA VAL A 139 -6.79 3.87 -10.07
C VAL A 139 -7.90 4.23 -9.06
N THR A 140 -7.59 4.30 -7.77
CA THR A 140 -8.58 4.50 -6.70
C THR A 140 -9.40 5.80 -6.85
N PRO A 141 -8.83 6.99 -7.14
CA PRO A 141 -9.60 8.21 -7.36
C PRO A 141 -10.69 8.06 -8.43
N PHE A 142 -10.37 7.44 -9.56
CA PHE A 142 -11.35 7.19 -10.63
C PHE A 142 -12.49 6.28 -10.15
N ARG A 143 -12.16 5.26 -9.36
CA ARG A 143 -13.14 4.35 -8.77
C ARG A 143 -14.09 5.07 -7.80
N LEU A 144 -13.55 5.97 -6.98
CA LEU A 144 -14.32 6.78 -6.02
C LEU A 144 -15.22 7.80 -6.75
N THR A 145 -14.69 8.50 -7.76
CA THR A 145 -15.47 9.43 -8.59
C THR A 145 -16.62 8.72 -9.31
N TYR A 146 -16.38 7.52 -9.86
CA TYR A 146 -17.43 6.72 -10.47
C TYR A 146 -18.53 6.33 -9.46
N ASN A 147 -18.14 5.96 -8.22
CA ASN A 147 -19.10 5.67 -7.17
C ASN A 147 -19.95 6.91 -6.83
N ALA A 148 -19.32 8.07 -6.66
CA ALA A 148 -20.03 9.33 -6.42
C ALA A 148 -21.04 9.65 -7.54
N TRP A 149 -20.62 9.54 -8.80
CA TRP A 149 -21.50 9.74 -9.96
C TRP A 149 -22.70 8.79 -9.97
N LYS A 150 -22.48 7.50 -9.72
CA LYS A 150 -23.55 6.50 -9.68
C LYS A 150 -24.61 6.85 -8.63
N ARG A 151 -24.19 7.36 -7.46
CA ARG A 151 -25.12 7.73 -6.38
C ARG A 151 -25.87 9.01 -6.66
N TYR A 152 -25.18 10.00 -7.24
CA TYR A 152 -25.81 11.23 -7.71
C TYR A 152 -26.93 10.92 -8.71
N ARG A 153 -26.66 10.06 -9.70
CA ARG A 153 -27.67 9.62 -10.69
C ARG A 153 -28.83 8.85 -10.06
N ALA A 154 -28.60 8.13 -8.97
CA ALA A 154 -29.64 7.40 -8.24
C ALA A 154 -30.45 8.27 -7.26
N GLY A 155 -30.20 9.58 -7.19
CA GLY A 155 -30.93 10.50 -6.30
C GLY A 155 -30.58 10.35 -4.81
N VAL A 156 -29.57 9.55 -4.45
CA VAL A 156 -29.13 9.37 -3.06
C VAL A 156 -28.22 10.53 -2.67
N ARG A 157 -28.77 11.55 -1.99
CA ARG A 157 -28.08 12.79 -1.60
C ARG A 157 -27.38 12.75 -0.22
N LYS A 158 -27.16 11.57 0.36
CA LYS A 158 -26.46 11.43 1.64
C LYS A 158 -25.07 10.85 1.42
#